data_AF-A0AAW5UEW1-F1
#
_entry.id   AF-A0AAW5UEW1-F1
#
_cell.length_a   1.000
_cell.length_b   1.000
_cell.length_c   1.000
_cell.angle_alpha   90.00
_cell.angle_beta   90.00
_cell.angle_gamma   90.00
#
_symmetry.space_group_name_H-M   'P 1'
#
loop_
_entity.id
_entity.type
_entity.pdbx_description
1 polymer ?
#
loop_
_entity_poly.entity_id
_entity_poly.type
_entity_poly.pdbx_seq_one_letter_code
_entity_poly.pdbx_strand_id
1 'polypeptide(L)'
;MQRLISFDVAKAICIILVVVGHYVPVYSPQWYVGVHDVIYTFHMPLFMFASGFIYMATKKDIPYKDFLLKKVKRLMVPYLSVSAIVITIKLLTEGHAYVENPVTWMSYVKMLYLPEAGYFLWFIWALWWMFVFSPLFKTKQMRLGLFIFAIVLHYIPNFLPDVFCLRQFQGMAVYFMLGVVCCDWKQQISFISKVPAWCVFGFFAVAEGINLMDMGGANINASALPWYRSGNGFFFSHRKIES
;
A
#
# COMPACT_ATOMS: atom_id res chain seq x y z
N MET A 1 18.66 -3.15 -25.41
CA MET A 1 17.61 -3.18 -24.36
C MET A 1 17.02 -1.79 -24.24
N GLN A 2 15.84 -1.53 -24.81
CA GLN A 2 15.16 -0.26 -24.58
C GLN A 2 14.69 -0.21 -23.12
N ARG A 3 15.22 0.73 -22.34
CA ARG A 3 14.62 1.08 -21.05
C ARG A 3 13.22 1.58 -21.35
N LEU A 4 12.21 0.92 -20.78
CA LEU A 4 10.82 1.37 -20.88
C LEU A 4 10.69 2.60 -19.98
N ILE A 5 10.95 3.78 -20.53
CA ILE A 5 10.91 5.09 -19.85
C ILE A 5 9.64 5.23 -19.02
N SER A 6 8.51 4.73 -19.53
CA SER A 6 7.22 4.72 -18.84
C SER A 6 7.24 4.01 -17.48
N PHE A 7 8.05 2.96 -17.30
CA PHE A 7 8.18 2.28 -16.00
C PHE A 7 9.02 3.06 -15.00
N ASP A 8 10.01 3.82 -15.44
CA ASP A 8 10.82 4.65 -14.55
C ASP A 8 10.03 5.89 -14.12
N VAL A 9 9.23 6.47 -15.03
CA VAL A 9 8.27 7.54 -14.70
C VAL A 9 7.22 7.05 -13.69
N ALA A 10 6.63 5.87 -13.89
CA ALA A 10 5.66 5.31 -12.95
C ALA A 10 6.25 5.09 -11.54
N LYS A 11 7.49 4.61 -11.45
CA LYS A 11 8.19 4.49 -10.16
C LYS A 11 8.42 5.85 -9.51
N ALA A 12 8.86 6.85 -10.29
CA ALA A 12 9.11 8.19 -9.78
C ALA A 12 7.81 8.80 -9.21
N ILE A 13 6.69 8.67 -9.94
CA ILE A 13 5.38 9.12 -9.47
C ILE A 13 4.98 8.39 -8.18
N CYS A 14 5.16 7.06 -8.11
CA CYS A 14 4.86 6.31 -6.88
C CYS A 14 5.69 6.79 -5.69
N ILE A 15 6.99 7.05 -5.89
CA ILE A 15 7.87 7.55 -4.83
C ILE A 15 7.43 8.94 -4.36
N ILE A 16 7.11 9.84 -5.30
CA ILE A 16 6.64 11.19 -4.97
C ILE A 16 5.32 11.13 -4.18
N LEU A 17 4.37 10.30 -4.62
CA LEU A 17 3.09 10.13 -3.93
C LEU A 17 3.26 9.60 -2.50
N VAL A 18 4.20 8.67 -2.27
CA VAL A 18 4.51 8.17 -0.92
C VAL A 18 5.13 9.27 -0.05
N VAL A 19 6.07 10.05 -0.58
CA VAL A 19 6.70 11.14 0.18
C VAL A 19 5.68 12.22 0.55
N VAL A 20 4.84 12.64 -0.40
CA VAL A 20 3.81 13.66 -0.16
C VAL A 20 2.74 13.15 0.80
N GLY A 21 2.33 11.87 0.69
CA GLY A 21 1.35 11.24 1.59
C GLY A 21 1.85 10.99 3.03
N HIS A 22 3.13 11.26 3.32
CA HIS A 22 3.70 11.13 4.66
C HIS A 22 4.31 12.43 5.20
N TYR A 23 4.23 13.52 4.43
CA TYR A 23 4.76 14.81 4.84
C TYR A 23 3.60 15.77 5.16
N VAL A 24 3.27 15.90 6.44
CA VAL A 24 2.29 16.89 6.93
C VAL A 24 2.90 17.71 8.06
N PRO A 25 3.36 18.94 7.79
CA PRO A 25 3.83 19.85 8.83
C PRO A 25 2.75 20.14 9.89
N VAL A 26 3.16 20.34 11.15
CA VAL A 26 2.26 20.62 12.29
C VAL A 26 1.43 21.91 12.10
N TYR A 27 1.91 22.86 11.29
CA TYR A 27 1.21 24.12 10.96
C TYR A 27 0.63 24.13 9.54
N SER A 28 0.27 22.96 9.02
CA SER A 28 -0.29 22.87 7.67
C SER A 28 -1.63 23.60 7.58
N PRO A 29 -1.84 24.47 6.58
CA PRO A 29 -3.14 25.10 6.37
C PRO A 29 -4.21 24.06 6.04
N GLN A 30 -5.47 24.34 6.38
CA GLN A 30 -6.58 23.38 6.26
C GLN A 30 -6.74 22.82 4.83
N TRP A 31 -6.47 23.63 3.81
CA TRP A 31 -6.49 23.18 2.41
C TRP A 31 -5.40 22.13 2.12
N TYR A 32 -4.25 22.20 2.78
CA TYR A 32 -3.16 21.25 2.64
C TYR A 32 -3.50 19.91 3.28
N VAL A 33 -4.14 19.94 4.47
CA VAL A 33 -4.66 18.73 5.12
C VAL A 33 -5.72 18.05 4.24
N GLY A 34 -6.62 18.83 3.63
CA GLY A 34 -7.59 18.30 2.67
C GLY A 34 -6.94 17.66 1.44
N VAL A 35 -5.92 18.29 0.85
CA VAL A 35 -5.15 17.71 -0.26
C VAL A 35 -4.41 16.44 0.16
N HIS A 36 -3.80 16.43 1.34
CA HIS A 36 -3.14 15.26 1.91
C HIS A 36 -4.12 14.09 2.07
N ASP A 37 -5.29 14.32 2.67
CA ASP A 37 -6.29 13.27 2.89
C ASP A 37 -6.80 12.69 1.57
N VAL A 38 -7.02 13.54 0.56
CA VAL A 38 -7.40 13.10 -0.80
C VAL A 38 -6.28 12.26 -1.42
N ILE A 39 -5.02 12.68 -1.32
CA ILE A 39 -3.89 11.86 -1.80
C ILE A 39 -3.84 10.53 -1.04
N TYR A 40 -4.14 10.55 0.25
CA TYR A 40 -4.09 9.37 1.10
C TYR A 40 -5.09 8.29 0.68
N THR A 41 -6.28 8.68 0.19
CA THR A 41 -7.33 7.71 -0.18
C THR A 41 -6.95 6.87 -1.40
N PHE A 42 -6.32 7.46 -2.42
CA PHE A 42 -6.07 6.75 -3.68
C PHE A 42 -4.61 6.29 -3.87
N HIS A 43 -3.61 6.90 -3.22
CA HIS A 43 -2.22 6.56 -3.50
C HIS A 43 -1.88 5.09 -3.16
N MET A 44 -2.42 4.54 -2.07
CA MET A 44 -2.20 3.14 -1.69
C MET A 44 -2.88 2.15 -2.63
N PRO A 45 -4.20 2.29 -2.95
CA PRO A 45 -4.84 1.50 -4.00
C PRO A 45 -4.10 1.57 -5.35
N LEU A 46 -3.70 2.78 -5.76
CA LEU A 46 -3.00 3.00 -7.01
C LEU A 46 -1.63 2.32 -7.03
N PHE A 47 -0.88 2.42 -5.93
CA PHE A 47 0.43 1.78 -5.80
C PHE A 47 0.31 0.25 -5.90
N MET A 48 -0.73 -0.33 -5.30
CA MET A 48 -1.02 -1.76 -5.39
C MET A 48 -1.38 -2.17 -6.82
N PHE A 49 -2.25 -1.39 -7.49
CA PHE A 49 -2.59 -1.58 -8.89
C PHE A 49 -1.35 -1.53 -9.80
N ALA A 50 -0.53 -0.49 -9.67
CA ALA A 50 0.69 -0.32 -10.46
C ALA A 50 1.66 -1.49 -10.22
N SER A 51 1.79 -1.95 -8.98
CA SER A 51 2.62 -3.10 -8.61
C SER A 51 2.16 -4.40 -9.27
N GLY A 52 0.85 -4.65 -9.30
CA GLY A 52 0.25 -5.81 -9.99
C GLY A 52 0.42 -5.75 -11.51
N PHE A 53 0.19 -4.59 -12.10
CA PHE A 53 0.38 -4.35 -13.52
C PHE A 53 1.84 -4.57 -13.95
N ILE A 54 2.78 -3.95 -13.25
CA ILE A 54 4.22 -4.08 -13.53
C ILE A 54 4.66 -5.54 -13.34
N TYR A 55 4.16 -6.21 -12.31
CA TYR A 55 4.47 -7.63 -12.09
C TYR A 55 4.07 -8.50 -13.28
N MET A 56 2.85 -8.34 -13.79
CA MET A 56 2.41 -9.13 -14.94
C MET A 56 3.15 -8.72 -16.22
N ALA A 57 3.39 -7.43 -16.42
CA ALA A 57 4.12 -6.91 -17.58
C ALA A 57 5.61 -7.33 -17.62
N THR A 58 6.21 -7.56 -16.46
CA THR A 58 7.62 -7.98 -16.32
C THR A 58 7.78 -9.44 -15.93
N LYS A 59 6.68 -10.21 -15.98
CA LYS A 59 6.69 -11.63 -15.64
C LYS A 59 7.64 -12.37 -16.58
N LYS A 60 8.64 -13.03 -16.00
CA LYS A 60 9.59 -13.91 -16.70
C LYS A 60 9.31 -15.35 -16.31
N ASP A 61 9.56 -16.26 -17.23
CA ASP A 61 9.51 -17.69 -16.94
C ASP A 61 10.79 -18.07 -16.18
N ILE A 62 10.72 -18.04 -14.86
CA ILE A 62 11.80 -18.41 -13.96
C ILE A 62 11.25 -19.34 -12.88
N PRO A 63 12.07 -20.23 -12.31
CA PRO A 63 11.65 -21.10 -11.23
C PRO A 63 11.04 -20.31 -10.07
N TYR A 64 9.98 -20.85 -9.46
CA TYR A 64 9.26 -20.19 -8.36
C TYR A 64 10.20 -19.77 -7.21
N LYS A 65 11.17 -20.62 -6.86
CA LYS A 65 12.18 -20.34 -5.83
C LYS A 65 13.01 -19.10 -6.19
N ASP A 66 13.52 -19.02 -7.41
CA ASP A 66 14.35 -17.90 -7.87
C ASP A 66 13.55 -16.61 -7.98
N PHE A 67 12.28 -16.71 -8.38
CA PHE A 67 11.35 -15.59 -8.37
C PHE A 67 11.16 -15.04 -6.94
N LEU A 68 10.84 -15.92 -5.99
CA LEU A 68 10.64 -15.51 -4.59
C LEU A 68 11.93 -14.93 -4.00
N LEU A 69 13.09 -15.55 -4.22
CA LEU A 69 14.37 -15.04 -3.72
C LEU A 69 14.67 -13.62 -4.24
N LYS A 70 14.37 -13.35 -5.51
CA LYS A 70 14.49 -11.99 -6.08
C LYS A 70 13.54 -11.01 -5.41
N LYS A 71 12.32 -11.44 -5.06
CA LYS A 71 11.34 -10.60 -4.34
C LYS A 71 11.74 -10.36 -2.89
N VAL A 72 12.23 -11.37 -2.18
CA VAL A 72 12.79 -11.25 -0.82
C VAL A 72 13.91 -10.21 -0.81
N LYS A 73 14.91 -10.37 -1.68
CA LYS A 73 16.05 -9.43 -1.77
C LYS A 73 15.62 -8.00 -2.13
N ARG A 74 14.55 -7.85 -2.90
CA ARG A 74 14.07 -6.53 -3.36
C ARG A 74 13.12 -5.85 -2.36
N LEU A 75 12.40 -6.61 -1.53
CA LEU A 75 11.34 -6.08 -0.66
C LEU A 75 11.70 -6.25 0.82
N MET A 76 11.96 -7.50 1.23
CA MET A 76 12.20 -7.84 2.63
C MET A 76 13.53 -7.30 3.13
N VAL A 77 14.59 -7.33 2.31
CA VAL A 77 15.90 -6.78 2.72
C VAL A 77 15.81 -5.27 2.98
N PRO A 78 15.29 -4.42 2.05
CA PRO A 78 15.08 -3.00 2.35
C PRO A 78 14.17 -2.76 3.55
N TYR A 79 13.09 -3.53 3.70
CA TYR A 79 12.19 -3.42 4.85
C TYR A 79 12.92 -3.66 6.17
N LEU A 80 13.69 -4.75 6.29
CA LEU A 80 14.42 -5.08 7.51
C LEU A 80 15.51 -4.06 7.80
N SER A 81 16.26 -3.62 6.78
CA SER A 81 17.28 -2.59 6.93
C SER A 81 16.70 -1.26 7.43
N VAL A 82 15.65 -0.77 6.78
CA VAL A 82 15.00 0.50 7.17
C VAL A 82 14.36 0.37 8.54
N SER A 83 13.69 -0.75 8.83
CA SER A 83 13.08 -0.99 10.14
C SER A 83 14.11 -0.99 11.26
N ALA A 84 15.25 -1.68 11.06
CA ALA A 84 16.34 -1.71 12.03
C ALA A 84 16.93 -0.32 12.26
N ILE A 85 17.15 0.46 11.19
CA ILE A 85 17.65 1.84 11.30
C ILE A 85 16.67 2.71 12.10
N VAL A 86 15.38 2.67 11.79
CA VAL A 86 14.36 3.47 12.46
C VAL A 86 14.22 3.09 13.93
N ILE A 87 14.20 1.80 14.27
CA ILE A 87 14.15 1.34 15.67
C ILE A 87 15.40 1.82 16.42
N THR A 88 16.58 1.72 15.81
CA THR A 88 17.84 2.17 16.43
C THR A 88 17.82 3.67 16.70
N ILE A 89 17.39 4.49 15.74
CA ILE A 89 17.26 5.93 15.90
C ILE A 89 16.28 6.26 17.03
N LYS A 90 15.12 5.59 17.08
CA LYS A 90 14.11 5.81 18.11
C LYS A 90 14.65 5.48 19.50
N LEU A 91 15.31 4.32 19.68
CA LEU A 91 15.93 3.93 20.95
C LEU A 91 16.99 4.92 21.43
N LEU A 92 17.79 5.49 20.52
CA LEU A 92 18.80 6.51 20.85
C LEU A 92 18.17 7.87 21.20
N THR A 93 17.00 8.16 20.63
CA THR A 93 16.32 9.45 20.76
C THR A 93 15.32 9.49 21.92
N GLU A 94 14.86 8.34 22.41
CA GLU A 94 13.95 8.20 23.56
C GLU A 94 14.46 8.88 24.84
N GLY A 95 15.78 9.08 24.98
CA GLY A 95 16.37 9.83 26.10
C GLY A 95 16.40 11.36 25.93
N HIS A 96 16.13 11.89 24.72
CA HIS A 96 16.35 13.30 24.38
C HIS A 96 15.12 14.00 23.75
N ALA A 97 14.13 13.25 23.24
CA ALA A 97 12.89 13.80 22.70
C ALA A 97 11.73 12.81 22.87
N TYR A 98 10.50 13.34 22.83
CA TYR A 98 9.28 12.52 22.81
C TYR A 98 9.24 11.69 21.52
N VAL A 99 9.16 10.36 21.67
CA VAL A 99 9.06 9.42 20.54
C VAL A 99 7.66 8.84 20.51
N GLU A 100 6.91 9.10 19.44
CA GLU A 100 5.62 8.43 19.21
C GLU A 100 5.84 6.93 18.94
N ASN A 101 5.14 6.09 19.72
CA ASN A 101 5.31 4.64 19.81
C ASN A 101 6.70 4.27 20.38
N PRO A 102 6.85 4.22 21.73
CA PRO A 102 8.12 3.83 22.35
C PRO A 102 8.48 2.43 21.89
N VAL A 103 9.68 2.31 21.34
CA VAL A 103 10.23 1.04 20.88
C VAL A 103 11.09 0.48 22.00
N THR A 104 11.11 -0.84 22.10
CA THR A 104 11.97 -1.53 23.07
C THR A 104 12.92 -2.43 22.31
N TRP A 105 13.87 -3.04 23.01
CA TRP A 105 14.69 -4.10 22.42
C TRP A 105 13.85 -5.24 21.82
N MET A 106 12.63 -5.47 22.34
CA MET A 106 11.67 -6.44 21.79
C MET A 106 11.09 -5.99 20.43
N SER A 107 11.13 -4.71 20.10
CA SER A 107 10.67 -4.18 18.81
C SER A 107 11.53 -4.69 17.65
N TYR A 108 12.79 -5.09 17.86
CA TYR A 108 13.58 -5.76 16.83
C TYR A 108 13.02 -7.14 16.45
N VAL A 109 12.44 -7.86 17.41
CA VAL A 109 11.79 -9.15 17.16
C VAL A 109 10.42 -8.92 16.53
N LYS A 110 9.66 -7.95 17.07
CA LYS A 110 8.33 -7.61 16.56
C LYS A 110 8.36 -7.08 15.13
N MET A 111 9.43 -6.41 14.70
CA MET A 111 9.57 -5.94 13.31
C MET A 111 9.46 -7.07 12.27
N LEU A 112 9.77 -8.31 12.67
CA LEU A 112 9.75 -9.48 11.79
C LEU A 112 8.34 -9.93 11.42
N TYR A 113 7.33 -9.55 12.19
CA TYR A 113 5.94 -9.96 11.95
C TYR A 113 4.94 -8.80 12.01
N LEU A 114 5.34 -7.62 12.49
CA LEU A 114 4.55 -6.40 12.50
C LEU A 114 5.42 -5.21 12.05
N PRO A 115 4.86 -4.19 11.38
CA PRO A 115 5.59 -2.98 10.98
C PRO A 115 5.77 -2.03 12.19
N GLU A 116 6.44 -2.50 13.23
CA GLU A 116 6.60 -1.78 14.51
C GLU A 116 7.54 -0.58 14.42
N ALA A 117 8.53 -0.64 13.54
CA ALA A 117 9.41 0.49 13.27
C ALA A 117 8.63 1.71 12.74
N GLY A 118 7.62 1.45 11.92
CA GLY A 118 6.74 2.46 11.36
C GLY A 118 5.69 1.81 10.46
N TYR A 119 4.43 2.12 10.75
CA TYR A 119 3.31 1.55 10.00
C TYR A 119 3.33 1.90 8.52
N PHE A 120 3.98 2.99 8.09
CA PHE A 120 4.15 3.33 6.67
C PHE A 120 4.77 2.19 5.83
N LEU A 121 5.42 1.21 6.46
CA LEU A 121 5.99 0.03 5.80
C LEU A 121 4.99 -1.13 5.58
N TRP A 122 3.74 -1.02 6.05
CA TRP A 122 2.74 -2.11 6.01
C TRP A 122 2.53 -2.69 4.61
N PHE A 123 2.61 -1.84 3.59
CA PHE A 123 2.35 -2.23 2.20
C PHE A 123 3.38 -3.21 1.65
N ILE A 124 4.60 -3.24 2.22
CA ILE A 124 5.65 -4.16 1.79
C ILE A 124 5.26 -5.60 2.13
N TRP A 125 4.73 -5.82 3.34
CA TRP A 125 4.18 -7.11 3.75
C TRP A 125 2.95 -7.51 2.94
N ALA A 126 2.04 -6.56 2.68
CA ALA A 126 0.88 -6.82 1.82
C ALA A 126 1.30 -7.25 0.40
N LEU A 127 2.26 -6.54 -0.21
CA LEU A 127 2.83 -6.90 -1.52
C LEU A 127 3.57 -8.24 -1.49
N TRP A 128 4.28 -8.54 -0.41
CA TRP A 128 4.97 -9.82 -0.25
C TRP A 128 4.00 -10.98 -0.42
N TRP A 129 2.87 -10.97 0.29
CA TRP A 129 1.83 -11.99 0.15
C TRP A 129 1.26 -12.07 -1.27
N MET A 130 1.00 -10.93 -1.91
CA MET A 130 0.52 -10.90 -3.30
C MET A 130 1.53 -11.55 -4.26
N PHE A 131 2.83 -11.36 -4.05
CA PHE A 131 3.87 -12.03 -4.84
C PHE A 131 4.06 -13.51 -4.49
N VAL A 132 3.71 -13.94 -3.28
CA VAL A 132 3.70 -15.37 -2.91
C VAL A 132 2.56 -16.10 -3.61
N PHE A 133 1.36 -15.53 -3.61
CA PHE A 133 0.15 -16.15 -4.13
C PHE A 133 0.01 -16.04 -5.66
N SER A 134 0.26 -14.87 -6.23
CA SER A 134 -0.02 -14.60 -7.66
C SER A 134 0.67 -15.56 -8.65
N PRO A 135 1.93 -16.01 -8.45
CA PRO A 135 2.58 -16.96 -9.36
C PRO A 135 1.98 -18.37 -9.35
N LEU A 136 1.24 -18.75 -8.30
CA LEU A 136 0.58 -20.07 -8.21
C LEU A 136 -0.50 -20.23 -9.30
N PHE A 137 -1.03 -19.10 -9.80
CA PHE A 137 -2.12 -19.06 -10.78
C PHE A 137 -1.58 -18.72 -12.18
N LYS A 138 -1.24 -19.79 -12.92
CA LYS A 138 -0.53 -19.68 -14.21
C LYS A 138 -1.42 -19.25 -15.38
N THR A 139 -2.71 -19.56 -15.36
CA THR A 139 -3.65 -19.28 -16.46
C THR A 139 -4.37 -17.93 -16.28
N LYS A 140 -4.72 -17.26 -17.38
CA LYS A 140 -5.50 -15.99 -17.35
C LYS A 140 -6.83 -16.15 -16.59
N GLN A 141 -7.54 -17.25 -16.84
CA GLN A 141 -8.82 -17.59 -16.17
C GLN A 141 -8.64 -17.75 -14.65
N MET A 142 -7.57 -18.42 -14.22
CA MET A 142 -7.25 -18.58 -12.79
C MET A 142 -6.96 -17.24 -12.11
N ARG A 143 -6.28 -16.32 -12.81
CA ARG A 143 -6.02 -14.95 -12.30
C ARG A 143 -7.28 -14.10 -12.26
N LEU A 144 -8.21 -14.30 -13.20
CA LEU A 144 -9.54 -13.68 -13.15
C LEU A 144 -10.35 -14.23 -11.96
N GLY A 145 -10.31 -15.54 -11.72
CA GLY A 145 -10.91 -16.16 -10.54
C GLY A 145 -10.36 -15.60 -9.23
N LEU A 146 -9.03 -15.40 -9.15
CA LEU A 146 -8.41 -14.70 -8.03
C LEU A 146 -8.87 -13.26 -7.87
N PHE A 147 -9.10 -12.53 -8.97
CA PHE A 147 -9.61 -11.16 -8.91
C PHE A 147 -11.03 -11.13 -8.34
N ILE A 148 -11.91 -12.03 -8.79
CA ILE A 148 -13.27 -12.18 -8.24
C ILE A 148 -13.19 -12.56 -6.76
N PHE A 149 -12.33 -13.50 -6.39
CA PHE A 149 -12.09 -13.86 -4.99
C PHE A 149 -11.58 -12.69 -4.16
N ALA A 150 -10.70 -11.85 -4.70
CA ALA A 150 -10.20 -10.65 -4.04
C ALA A 150 -11.30 -9.59 -3.83
N ILE A 151 -12.25 -9.46 -4.77
CA ILE A 151 -13.45 -8.62 -4.58
C ILE A 151 -14.27 -9.15 -3.39
N VAL A 152 -14.54 -10.46 -3.36
CA VAL A 152 -15.29 -11.07 -2.26
C VAL A 152 -14.58 -10.87 -0.92
N LEU A 153 -13.26 -11.08 -0.87
CA LEU A 153 -12.45 -10.84 0.33
C LEU A 153 -12.49 -9.39 0.80
N HIS A 154 -12.58 -8.42 -0.11
CA HIS A 154 -12.62 -7.00 0.23
C HIS A 154 -13.90 -6.63 1.00
N TYR A 155 -15.05 -7.24 0.66
CA TYR A 155 -16.33 -6.97 1.32
C TYR A 155 -16.59 -7.83 2.56
N ILE A 156 -15.85 -8.92 2.75
CA ILE A 156 -15.93 -9.72 3.97
C ILE A 156 -15.31 -8.93 5.13
N PRO A 157 -15.99 -8.81 6.30
CA PRO A 157 -15.42 -8.18 7.49
C PRO A 157 -14.05 -8.78 7.82
N ASN A 158 -13.11 -7.95 8.29
CA ASN A 158 -11.72 -8.34 8.55
C ASN A 158 -11.64 -9.67 9.33
N PHE A 159 -11.36 -10.76 8.62
CA PHE A 159 -11.26 -12.10 9.19
C PHE A 159 -9.79 -12.45 9.45
N LEU A 160 -8.87 -11.87 8.67
CA LEU A 160 -7.45 -12.12 8.82
C LEU A 160 -6.84 -11.31 9.97
N PRO A 161 -5.87 -11.89 10.71
CA PRO A 161 -5.19 -11.21 11.79
C PRO A 161 -4.32 -10.05 11.28
N ASP A 162 -4.01 -9.10 12.16
CA ASP A 162 -3.10 -7.98 11.83
C ASP A 162 -1.63 -8.42 11.68
N VAL A 163 -1.29 -9.63 12.18
CA VAL A 163 0.03 -10.23 12.07
C VAL A 163 0.41 -10.44 10.60
N PHE A 164 1.64 -10.11 10.24
CA PHE A 164 2.17 -10.09 8.87
C PHE A 164 1.37 -9.22 7.90
N CYS A 165 0.65 -8.22 8.42
CA CYS A 165 -0.21 -7.32 7.66
C CYS A 165 -1.25 -8.05 6.78
N LEU A 166 -1.76 -9.20 7.24
CA LEU A 166 -2.71 -10.01 6.48
C LEU A 166 -4.06 -9.30 6.31
N ARG A 167 -4.48 -8.51 7.31
CA ARG A 167 -5.65 -7.63 7.19
C ARG A 167 -5.51 -6.63 6.05
N GLN A 168 -4.35 -5.98 5.94
CA GLN A 168 -4.08 -5.03 4.85
C GLN A 168 -3.98 -5.74 3.50
N PHE A 169 -3.43 -6.96 3.46
CA PHE A 169 -3.48 -7.81 2.29
C PHE A 169 -4.93 -8.08 1.83
N GLN A 170 -5.84 -8.43 2.76
CA GLN A 170 -7.26 -8.67 2.46
C GLN A 170 -7.90 -7.47 1.76
N GLY A 171 -7.72 -6.27 2.32
CA GLY A 171 -8.31 -5.04 1.78
C GLY A 171 -7.73 -4.61 0.42
N MET A 172 -6.43 -4.87 0.20
CA MET A 172 -5.69 -4.31 -0.95
C MET A 172 -5.44 -5.29 -2.10
N ALA A 173 -5.70 -6.58 -1.89
CA ALA A 173 -5.50 -7.62 -2.91
C ALA A 173 -6.32 -7.35 -4.18
N VAL A 174 -7.52 -6.77 -4.04
CA VAL A 174 -8.39 -6.43 -5.19
C VAL A 174 -7.70 -5.48 -6.16
N TYR A 175 -7.01 -4.46 -5.65
CA TYR A 175 -6.32 -3.47 -6.47
C TYR A 175 -5.11 -4.04 -7.19
N PHE A 176 -4.32 -4.87 -6.51
CA PHE A 176 -3.21 -5.58 -7.13
C PHE A 176 -3.69 -6.51 -8.25
N MET A 177 -4.73 -7.31 -7.98
CA MET A 177 -5.28 -8.24 -8.96
C MET A 177 -5.94 -7.52 -10.14
N LEU A 178 -6.56 -6.36 -9.91
CA LEU A 178 -7.05 -5.50 -10.99
C LEU A 178 -5.90 -5.11 -11.93
N GLY A 179 -4.75 -4.70 -11.39
CA GLY A 179 -3.56 -4.41 -12.18
C GLY A 179 -3.06 -5.59 -13.01
N VAL A 180 -3.08 -6.80 -12.43
CA VAL A 180 -2.70 -8.04 -13.11
C VAL A 180 -3.65 -8.34 -14.29
N VAL A 181 -4.96 -8.28 -14.06
CA VAL A 181 -5.99 -8.54 -15.09
C VAL A 181 -5.94 -7.50 -16.20
N CYS A 182 -5.79 -6.22 -15.87
CA CYS A 182 -5.62 -5.14 -16.85
C CYS A 182 -4.42 -5.38 -17.77
N CYS A 183 -3.32 -5.94 -17.25
CA CYS A 183 -2.16 -6.28 -18.06
C CYS A 183 -2.41 -7.51 -18.95
N ASP A 184 -3.09 -8.54 -18.45
CA ASP A 184 -3.41 -9.76 -19.20
C ASP A 184 -4.31 -9.52 -20.42
N TRP A 185 -5.20 -8.53 -20.30
CA TRP A 185 -6.14 -8.10 -21.33
C TRP A 185 -5.77 -6.76 -21.96
N LYS A 186 -4.53 -6.30 -21.80
CA LYS A 186 -4.04 -5.04 -22.37
C LYS A 186 -4.36 -4.88 -23.87
N GLN A 187 -4.33 -5.97 -24.64
CA GLN A 187 -4.63 -5.95 -26.08
C GLN A 187 -6.12 -5.69 -26.37
N GLN A 188 -7.03 -6.22 -25.55
CA GLN A 188 -8.47 -5.99 -25.65
C GLN A 188 -8.87 -4.64 -25.02
N ILE A 189 -8.12 -4.20 -24.00
CA ILE A 189 -8.35 -2.98 -23.24
C ILE A 189 -7.39 -1.87 -23.71
N SER A 190 -7.07 -1.83 -25.00
CA SER A 190 -6.19 -0.81 -25.58
C SER A 190 -6.76 0.62 -25.45
N PHE A 191 -8.06 0.74 -25.18
CA PHE A 191 -8.72 2.00 -24.86
C PHE A 191 -8.24 2.62 -23.52
N ILE A 192 -7.87 1.82 -22.51
CA ILE A 192 -7.37 2.37 -21.23
C ILE A 192 -6.06 3.14 -21.39
N SER A 193 -5.19 2.76 -22.34
CA SER A 193 -3.99 3.58 -22.63
C SER A 193 -4.29 4.95 -23.23
N LYS A 194 -5.53 5.18 -23.69
CA LYS A 194 -6.01 6.50 -24.16
C LYS A 194 -6.72 7.28 -23.05
N VAL A 195 -7.05 6.63 -21.93
CA VAL A 195 -7.66 7.28 -20.77
C VAL A 195 -6.58 8.09 -20.08
N PRO A 196 -6.74 9.42 -19.96
CA PRO A 196 -5.74 10.25 -19.33
C PRO A 196 -5.64 9.89 -17.85
N ALA A 197 -4.44 9.99 -17.29
CA ALA A 197 -4.14 9.51 -15.94
C ALA A 197 -5.09 10.09 -14.88
N TRP A 198 -5.51 11.37 -15.04
CA TRP A 198 -6.46 12.03 -14.15
C TRP A 198 -7.84 11.35 -14.07
N CYS A 199 -8.31 10.69 -15.13
CA CYS A 199 -9.55 9.91 -15.07
C CYS A 199 -9.38 8.64 -14.24
N VAL A 200 -8.21 7.99 -14.30
CA VAL A 200 -7.91 6.82 -13.47
C VAL A 200 -7.80 7.25 -12.00
N PHE A 201 -7.09 8.35 -11.73
CA PHE A 201 -7.04 8.96 -10.40
C PHE A 201 -8.45 9.32 -9.88
N GLY A 202 -9.28 9.92 -10.73
CA GLY A 202 -10.68 10.25 -10.41
C GLY A 202 -11.52 9.01 -10.09
N PHE A 203 -11.38 7.93 -10.86
CA PHE A 203 -12.09 6.67 -10.60
C PHE A 203 -11.72 6.08 -9.24
N PHE A 204 -10.43 5.99 -8.92
CA PHE A 204 -9.99 5.49 -7.61
C PHE A 204 -10.43 6.41 -6.46
N ALA A 205 -10.34 7.72 -6.64
CA ALA A 205 -10.78 8.70 -5.64
C ALA A 205 -12.30 8.65 -5.41
N VAL A 206 -13.11 8.46 -6.46
CA VAL A 206 -14.57 8.35 -6.36
C VAL A 206 -14.98 7.00 -5.77
N ALA A 207 -14.36 5.89 -6.21
CA ALA A 207 -14.66 4.56 -5.67
C ALA A 207 -14.40 4.49 -4.15
N GLU A 208 -13.26 5.01 -3.70
CA GLU A 208 -12.96 5.08 -2.26
C GLU A 208 -13.76 6.17 -1.54
N GLY A 209 -14.09 7.27 -2.22
CA GLY A 209 -14.98 8.30 -1.70
C GLY A 209 -16.40 7.77 -1.42
N ILE A 210 -16.93 6.89 -2.26
CA ILE A 210 -18.24 6.24 -2.06
C ILE A 210 -18.19 5.27 -0.87
N ASN A 211 -17.16 4.43 -0.77
CA ASN A 211 -16.96 3.55 0.40
C ASN A 211 -16.88 4.34 1.71
N LEU A 212 -16.24 5.52 1.68
CA LEU A 212 -16.17 6.44 2.81
C LEU A 212 -17.53 7.04 3.20
N MET A 213 -18.37 7.38 2.22
CA MET A 213 -19.70 7.93 2.46
C MET A 213 -20.65 6.89 3.07
N ASP A 214 -20.54 5.63 2.64
CA ASP A 214 -21.36 4.51 3.13
C ASP A 214 -21.01 4.12 4.58
N MET A 215 -19.73 4.28 4.98
CA MET A 215 -19.27 3.99 6.34
C MET A 215 -19.36 5.17 7.32
N GLY A 216 -19.53 6.40 6.82
CA GLY A 216 -19.20 7.62 7.57
C GLY A 216 -20.29 8.68 7.73
N GLY A 217 -21.46 8.55 7.11
CA GLY A 217 -22.57 9.51 7.28
C GLY A 217 -22.18 10.97 7.00
N ALA A 218 -22.26 11.39 5.74
CA ALA A 218 -22.12 12.78 5.26
C ALA A 218 -20.79 13.54 5.55
N ASN A 219 -19.88 13.02 6.37
CA ASN A 219 -18.55 13.61 6.57
C ASN A 219 -17.49 12.73 5.91
N ILE A 220 -16.83 13.26 4.86
CA ILE A 220 -15.66 12.62 4.23
C ILE A 220 -14.54 12.64 5.26
N ASN A 221 -14.45 11.58 6.06
CA ASN A 221 -13.40 11.42 7.04
C ASN A 221 -12.49 10.27 6.60
N ALA A 222 -11.33 10.61 6.04
CA ALA A 222 -10.36 9.62 5.61
C ALA A 222 -9.95 8.67 6.77
N SER A 223 -10.10 9.07 8.04
CA SER A 223 -9.91 8.22 9.23
C SER A 223 -10.89 7.08 9.44
N ALA A 224 -11.93 6.99 8.60
CA ALA A 224 -12.79 5.82 8.51
C ALA A 224 -12.17 4.70 7.66
N LEU A 225 -11.21 5.00 6.77
CA LEU A 225 -10.56 3.96 5.98
C LEU A 225 -9.71 3.04 6.87
N PRO A 226 -9.84 1.70 6.75
CA PRO A 226 -9.09 0.75 7.56
C PRO A 226 -7.57 0.95 7.51
N TRP A 227 -7.06 1.47 6.38
CA TRP A 227 -5.63 1.74 6.16
C TRP A 227 -5.19 3.17 6.52
N TYR A 228 -6.12 4.11 6.76
CA TYR A 228 -5.78 5.48 7.19
C TYR A 228 -5.43 5.54 8.68
N ARG A 229 -6.18 4.86 9.55
CA ARG A 229 -5.82 4.76 10.97
C ARG A 229 -4.47 4.08 11.19
N SER A 230 -4.10 3.11 10.35
CA SER A 230 -2.81 2.45 10.46
C SER A 230 -1.64 3.37 10.08
N GLY A 231 -1.81 4.30 9.12
CA GLY A 231 -0.74 5.21 8.70
C GLY A 231 -0.50 6.41 9.62
N ASN A 232 -1.56 6.89 10.29
CA ASN A 232 -1.51 8.10 11.10
C ASN A 232 -1.07 7.89 12.56
N GLY A 233 -0.76 6.66 12.96
CA GLY A 233 -0.12 6.37 14.26
C GLY A 233 1.29 6.97 14.41
N PHE A 234 1.79 7.66 13.38
CA PHE A 234 3.09 8.36 13.36
C PHE A 234 2.98 9.89 13.42
N PHE A 235 1.76 10.47 13.36
CA PHE A 235 1.60 11.94 13.37
C PHE A 235 0.37 12.48 14.11
N PHE A 236 -0.59 11.64 14.49
CA PHE A 236 -1.77 12.10 15.24
C PHE A 236 -2.16 11.08 16.31
N SER A 237 -1.30 10.91 17.32
CA SER A 237 -1.76 10.46 18.64
C SER A 237 -1.69 11.62 19.64
N HIS A 238 -2.46 12.69 19.40
CA HIS A 238 -3.16 13.44 20.44
C HIS A 238 -4.12 14.45 19.80
N ARG A 239 -5.35 14.00 19.57
CA ARG A 239 -6.53 14.87 19.63
C ARG A 239 -7.57 14.21 20.54
N LYS A 240 -7.20 13.98 21.80
CA LYS A 240 -8.16 14.14 22.90
C LYS A 240 -8.14 15.63 23.20
N ILE A 241 -9.10 16.33 22.63
CA ILE A 241 -9.51 17.64 23.12
C ILE A 241 -10.10 17.33 24.49
N GLU A 242 -9.30 17.51 25.54
CA GLU A 242 -9.89 17.83 26.84
C GLU A 242 -10.41 19.27 26.74
N SER A 243 -11.62 19.41 27.29
CA SER A 243 -12.54 20.55 27.28
C SER A 243 -11.93 21.95 27.28
#